data_AF-A0A1V5NJ71-F1
#
_entry.id   AF-A0A1V5NJ71-F1
#
_cell.length_a   1.000
_cell.length_b   1.000
_cell.length_c   1.000
_cell.angle_alpha   90.00
_cell.angle_beta   90.00
_cell.angle_gamma   90.00
#
_symmetry.space_group_name_H-M   'P 1'
#
loop_
_entity.id
_entity.type
_entity.pdbx_description
1 polymer ?
#
loop_
_entity_poly.entity_id
_entity_poly.type
_entity_poly.pdbx_seq_one_letter_code
_entity_poly.pdbx_strand_id
1 'polypeptide(L)'
;MSEMGPERAWTQIALYFTIYAAFLSCYAGVHSTLKISLTGITKFYAVIGVLYIAATFLPQIIKASAYANAYDARMELIMQQPENSTLVRLKPLPDSGWLHSAEISEDSTHFTNQHLKRNLNVPFNLIRDVKQE
;
A
#
# COMPACT_ATOMS: atom_id res chain seq x y z
N MET A 1 -7.78 -10.19 -27.24
CA MET A 1 -7.34 -10.91 -26.03
C MET A 1 -6.16 -10.16 -25.39
N SER A 2 -6.33 -8.87 -25.09
CA SER A 2 -5.21 -7.93 -24.82
C SER A 2 -5.37 -7.16 -23.50
N GLU A 3 -6.05 -7.74 -22.51
CA GLU A 3 -6.19 -7.12 -21.19
C GLU A 3 -5.98 -8.17 -20.09
N MET A 4 -4.80 -8.78 -20.05
CA MET A 4 -4.31 -9.27 -18.75
C MET A 4 -3.60 -8.10 -18.10
N GLY A 5 -4.22 -7.53 -17.06
CA GLY A 5 -3.59 -6.49 -16.25
C GLY A 5 -2.21 -6.95 -15.76
N PRO A 6 -1.22 -6.05 -15.62
CA PRO A 6 0.17 -6.40 -15.36
C PRO A 6 0.30 -7.44 -14.24
N GLU A 7 -0.40 -7.23 -13.13
CA GLU A 7 -0.35 -8.10 -11.95
C GLU A 7 -0.67 -9.58 -12.24
N ARG A 8 -1.57 -9.87 -13.19
CA ARG A 8 -1.91 -11.25 -13.55
C ARG A 8 -0.82 -11.93 -14.37
N ALA A 9 -0.06 -11.18 -15.16
CA ALA A 9 1.09 -11.72 -15.88
C ALA A 9 2.24 -12.02 -14.91
N TRP A 10 2.47 -11.16 -13.92
CA TRP A 10 3.51 -11.37 -12.90
C TRP A 10 3.29 -12.64 -12.10
N THR A 11 2.05 -12.97 -11.73
CA THR A 11 1.76 -14.21 -10.97
C THR A 11 2.04 -15.47 -11.78
N GLN A 12 1.69 -15.47 -13.07
CA GLN A 12 1.97 -16.60 -13.97
C GLN A 12 3.48 -16.77 -14.21
N ILE A 13 4.20 -15.67 -14.48
CA ILE A 13 5.65 -15.69 -14.65
C ILE A 13 6.34 -16.19 -13.38
N ALA A 14 5.92 -15.69 -12.21
CA ALA A 14 6.45 -16.13 -10.92
C ALA A 14 6.23 -17.64 -10.71
N LEU A 15 5.03 -18.15 -11.03
CA LEU A 15 4.73 -19.58 -10.92
C LEU A 15 5.66 -20.43 -11.78
N TYR A 16 5.81 -20.10 -13.07
CA TYR A 16 6.70 -20.84 -13.96
C TYR A 16 8.16 -20.77 -13.50
N PHE A 17 8.59 -19.59 -13.05
CA PHE A 17 9.94 -19.41 -12.51
C PHE A 17 10.16 -20.25 -11.24
N THR A 18 9.18 -20.31 -10.32
CA THR A 18 9.26 -21.15 -9.12
C THR A 18 9.38 -22.62 -9.46
N ILE A 19 8.59 -23.12 -10.41
CA ILE A 19 8.66 -24.52 -10.86
C ILE A 19 10.04 -24.82 -11.46
N TYR A 20 10.52 -23.92 -12.33
CA TYR A 20 11.84 -24.08 -12.95
C TYR A 20 12.98 -24.06 -11.92
N ALA A 21 12.96 -23.11 -11.00
CA ALA A 21 13.96 -23.00 -9.94
C ALA A 21 13.95 -24.23 -9.00
N ALA A 22 12.77 -24.77 -8.69
CA ALA A 22 12.63 -25.99 -7.91
C ALA A 22 13.24 -27.20 -8.63
N PHE A 23 12.97 -27.34 -9.94
CA PHE A 23 13.57 -28.40 -10.76
C PHE A 23 15.10 -28.27 -10.80
N LEU A 24 15.62 -27.06 -11.04
CA LEU A 24 17.06 -26.81 -11.12
C LEU A 24 17.76 -27.09 -9.79
N SER A 25 17.13 -26.72 -8.67
CA SER A 25 17.63 -26.97 -7.32
C SER A 25 17.67 -28.47 -7.00
N CYS A 26 16.63 -29.22 -7.40
CA CYS A 26 16.59 -30.67 -7.24
C CYS A 26 17.68 -31.36 -8.08
N TYR A 27 17.79 -30.97 -9.35
CA TYR A 27 18.83 -31.47 -10.26
C TYR A 27 20.24 -31.19 -9.72
N ALA A 28 20.50 -29.96 -9.28
CA ALA A 28 21.77 -29.58 -8.66
C ALA A 28 22.03 -30.40 -7.37
N GLY A 29 21.00 -30.65 -6.56
CA GLY A 29 21.11 -31.47 -5.36
C GLY A 29 21.50 -32.93 -5.64
N VAL A 30 20.92 -33.54 -6.66
CA VAL A 30 21.22 -34.94 -7.06
C VAL A 30 22.63 -35.08 -7.65
N HIS A 31 23.07 -34.10 -8.45
CA HIS A 31 24.38 -34.14 -9.09
C HIS A 31 25.51 -33.53 -8.24
N SER A 32 25.19 -32.94 -7.10
CA SER A 32 26.17 -32.34 -6.21
C SER A 32 26.75 -33.37 -5.26
N THR A 33 28.08 -33.37 -5.14
CA THR A 33 28.82 -34.14 -4.13
C THR A 33 28.98 -33.36 -2.82
N LEU A 34 28.46 -32.12 -2.73
CA LEU A 34 28.54 -31.29 -1.53
C LEU A 34 27.65 -31.84 -0.42
N LYS A 35 28.26 -32.25 0.69
CA LYS A 35 27.58 -32.60 1.93
C LYS A 35 27.22 -31.34 2.71
N ILE A 36 26.22 -30.59 2.23
CA ILE A 36 25.72 -29.41 2.94
C ILE A 36 24.71 -29.86 3.99
N SER A 37 24.81 -29.33 5.22
CA SER A 37 23.80 -29.59 6.24
C SER A 37 22.50 -28.85 5.91
N LEU A 38 21.41 -29.61 5.73
CA LEU A 38 20.07 -29.07 5.54
C LEU A 38 19.70 -28.06 6.63
N THR A 39 20.11 -28.33 7.87
CA THR A 39 19.88 -27.47 9.03
C THR A 39 20.57 -26.10 8.93
N GLY A 40 21.73 -26.01 8.28
CA GLY A 40 22.42 -24.74 8.07
C GLY A 40 21.71 -23.88 7.03
N ILE A 41 21.31 -24.49 5.92
CA ILE A 41 20.58 -23.83 4.83
C ILE A 41 19.23 -23.31 5.33
N THR A 42 18.46 -24.14 6.05
CA THR A 42 17.13 -23.73 6.54
C THR A 42 17.22 -22.57 7.52
N LYS A 43 18.20 -22.57 8.43
CA LYS A 43 18.45 -21.43 9.33
C LYS A 43 18.79 -20.16 8.57
N PHE A 44 19.65 -20.26 7.56
CA PHE A 44 20.04 -19.12 6.73
C PHE A 44 18.83 -18.48 6.03
N TYR A 45 18.02 -19.28 5.34
CA TYR A 45 16.80 -18.78 4.68
C TYR A 45 15.76 -18.28 5.66
N ALA A 46 15.62 -18.90 6.84
CA ALA A 46 14.71 -18.41 7.88
C ALA A 46 15.12 -17.00 8.36
N VAL A 47 16.41 -16.77 8.61
CA VAL A 47 16.93 -15.45 9.01
C VAL A 47 16.70 -14.42 7.91
N ILE A 48 17.03 -14.74 6.65
CA ILE A 48 16.79 -13.84 5.52
C ILE A 48 15.30 -13.54 5.36
N GLY A 49 14.43 -14.54 5.50
CA GLY A 49 12.98 -14.35 5.42
C GLY A 49 12.48 -13.38 6.48
N VAL A 50 12.92 -13.53 7.73
CA VAL A 50 12.58 -12.60 8.83
C VAL A 50 13.08 -11.18 8.53
N LEU A 51 14.32 -11.04 8.04
CA LEU A 51 14.87 -9.73 7.68
C LEU A 51 14.11 -9.07 6.53
N TYR A 52 13.73 -9.84 5.52
CA TYR A 52 12.94 -9.35 4.39
C TYR A 52 11.54 -8.89 4.83
N ILE A 53 10.87 -9.68 5.67
CA ILE A 53 9.57 -9.30 6.26
C ILE A 53 9.75 -8.02 7.08
N ALA A 54 10.75 -7.94 7.95
CA ALA A 54 10.99 -6.73 8.74
C ALA A 54 11.25 -5.50 7.85
N ALA A 55 12.07 -5.63 6.81
CA ALA A 55 12.40 -4.55 5.89
C ALA A 55 11.18 -4.06 5.08
N THR A 56 10.22 -4.93 4.79
CA THR A 56 9.00 -4.56 4.04
C THR A 56 7.87 -4.08 4.94
N PHE A 57 7.70 -4.67 6.13
CA PHE A 57 6.62 -4.33 7.06
C PHE A 57 6.87 -3.01 7.81
N LEU A 58 8.09 -2.78 8.29
CA LEU A 58 8.38 -1.61 9.13
C LEU A 58 8.09 -0.27 8.42
N PRO A 59 8.52 -0.04 7.16
CA PRO A 59 8.20 1.19 6.46
C PRO A 59 6.69 1.38 6.24
N GLN A 60 5.96 0.29 6.02
CA GLN A 60 4.52 0.33 5.79
C GLN A 60 3.75 0.71 7.06
N ILE A 61 4.20 0.24 8.22
CA ILE A 61 3.65 0.65 9.52
C ILE A 61 3.91 2.13 9.78
N ILE A 62 5.11 2.62 9.48
CA ILE A 62 5.47 4.05 9.64
C ILE A 62 4.62 4.93 8.72
N LYS A 63 4.42 4.52 7.46
CA LYS A 63 3.54 5.22 6.52
C LYS A 63 2.09 5.23 7.00
N ALA A 64 1.58 4.08 7.44
CA ALA A 64 0.22 3.95 7.95
C ALA A 64 -0.02 4.84 9.18
N SER A 65 0.95 4.95 10.10
CA SER A 65 0.81 5.83 11.27
C SER A 65 0.85 7.31 10.89
N ALA A 66 1.77 7.70 9.99
CA ALA A 66 1.82 9.06 9.47
C ALA A 66 0.52 9.45 8.73
N TYR A 67 -0.05 8.51 7.98
CA TYR A 67 -1.33 8.66 7.30
C TYR A 67 -2.49 8.83 8.27
N ALA A 68 -2.59 7.97 9.30
CA ALA A 68 -3.63 8.06 10.32
C ALA A 68 -3.61 9.42 11.03
N ASN A 69 -2.42 9.88 11.46
CA ASN A 69 -2.26 11.19 12.09
C ASN A 69 -2.68 12.35 11.17
N ALA A 70 -2.32 12.28 9.88
CA ALA A 70 -2.71 13.30 8.91
C ALA A 70 -4.23 13.29 8.63
N TYR A 71 -4.85 12.12 8.64
CA TYR A 71 -6.30 11.97 8.52
C TYR A 71 -7.02 12.56 9.74
N ASP A 72 -6.57 12.25 10.94
CA ASP A 72 -7.16 12.78 12.18
C ASP A 72 -7.06 14.31 12.23
N ALA A 73 -5.90 14.87 11.88
CA ALA A 73 -5.73 16.31 11.76
C ALA A 73 -6.67 16.94 10.70
N ARG A 74 -6.88 16.25 9.58
CA ARG A 74 -7.85 16.68 8.55
C ARG A 74 -9.27 16.65 9.10
N MET A 75 -9.65 15.64 9.89
CA MET A 75 -10.99 15.57 10.49
C MET A 75 -11.21 16.71 11.49
N GLU A 76 -10.22 17.00 12.33
CA GLU A 76 -10.27 18.13 13.24
C GLU A 76 -10.44 19.46 12.50
N LEU A 77 -9.69 19.67 11.42
CA LEU A 77 -9.83 20.87 10.57
C LEU A 77 -11.23 21.02 9.97
N ILE A 78 -11.86 19.91 9.56
CA ILE A 78 -13.23 19.92 9.03
C ILE A 78 -14.23 20.26 10.14
N MET A 79 -14.07 19.69 11.33
CA MET A 79 -14.97 19.93 12.46
C MET A 79 -14.88 21.35 13.01
N GLN A 80 -13.72 22.01 12.87
CA GLN A 80 -13.52 23.40 13.30
C GLN A 80 -14.04 24.44 12.29
N GLN A 81 -14.50 24.04 11.09
CA GLN A 81 -14.96 25.02 10.12
C GLN A 81 -16.32 25.63 10.48
N PRO A 82 -16.48 26.95 10.28
CA PRO A 82 -17.75 27.61 10.50
C PRO A 82 -18.79 27.14 9.48
N GLU A 83 -20.05 27.03 9.92
CA GLU A 83 -21.18 26.56 9.10
C GLU A 83 -21.42 27.41 7.85
N ASN A 84 -20.97 28.67 7.85
CA ASN A 84 -21.08 29.60 6.71
C ASN A 84 -20.04 29.34 5.60
N SER A 85 -19.15 28.36 5.78
CA SER A 85 -18.22 27.97 4.72
C SER A 85 -19.00 27.38 3.54
N THR A 86 -18.62 27.73 2.31
CA THR A 86 -19.22 27.14 1.10
C THR A 86 -18.33 26.06 0.49
N LEU A 87 -17.01 26.22 0.62
CA LEU A 87 -16.00 25.35 0.06
C LEU A 87 -14.78 25.30 0.99
N VAL A 88 -14.33 24.09 1.33
CA VAL A 88 -13.15 23.86 2.16
C VAL A 88 -12.12 23.08 1.36
N ARG A 89 -10.89 23.63 1.29
CA ARG A 89 -9.74 23.01 0.64
C ARG A 89 -8.94 22.22 1.66
N LEU A 90 -8.71 20.95 1.38
CA LEU A 90 -7.98 20.05 2.25
C LEU A 90 -6.65 19.65 1.61
N LYS A 91 -5.57 19.72 2.40
CA LYS A 91 -4.26 19.24 1.97
C LYS A 91 -4.31 17.75 1.60
N PRO A 92 -3.60 17.28 0.57
CA PRO A 92 -3.54 15.86 0.23
C PRO A 92 -2.99 15.02 1.38
N LEU A 93 -3.48 13.79 1.51
CA LEU A 93 -2.96 12.83 2.47
C LEU A 93 -1.62 12.29 1.98
N PRO A 94 -0.72 11.89 2.90
CA PRO A 94 0.47 11.14 2.54
C PRO A 94 0.11 9.73 2.03
N ASP A 95 1.12 8.96 1.63
CA ASP A 95 0.95 7.55 1.26
C ASP A 95 0.29 6.75 2.40
N SER A 96 -0.79 6.03 2.10
CA SER A 96 -1.55 5.26 3.08
C SER A 96 -0.87 3.96 3.49
N GLY A 97 0.20 3.58 2.80
CA GLY A 97 0.88 2.29 3.00
C GLY A 97 -0.08 1.14 2.72
N TRP A 98 -0.43 0.38 3.76
CA TRP A 98 -1.41 -0.72 3.65
C TRP A 98 -2.84 -0.33 4.02
N LEU A 99 -3.07 0.90 4.48
CA LEU A 99 -4.43 1.37 4.71
C LEU A 99 -5.09 1.72 3.37
N HIS A 100 -6.42 1.61 3.34
CA HIS A 100 -7.20 2.13 2.22
C HIS A 100 -7.08 3.65 2.19
N SER A 101 -6.68 4.18 1.03
CA SER A 101 -6.61 5.62 0.83
C SER A 101 -8.03 6.20 0.82
N ALA A 102 -8.23 7.21 1.67
CA ALA A 102 -9.42 8.05 1.77
C ALA A 102 -9.17 9.40 1.11
N GLU A 103 -8.30 9.41 0.08
CA GLU A 103 -8.00 10.62 -0.66
C GLU A 103 -9.24 11.11 -1.42
N ILE A 104 -9.36 12.43 -1.52
CA ILE A 104 -10.45 13.11 -2.21
C ILE A 104 -9.95 13.72 -3.53
N SER A 105 -10.88 14.00 -4.44
CA SER A 105 -10.59 14.63 -5.71
C SER A 105 -10.57 16.16 -5.60
N GLU A 106 -10.04 16.82 -6.63
CA GLU A 106 -10.10 18.27 -6.80
C GLU A 106 -11.51 18.74 -7.23
N ASP A 107 -12.28 17.85 -7.84
CA ASP A 107 -13.66 18.12 -8.23
C ASP A 107 -14.62 17.84 -7.06
N SER A 108 -15.38 18.86 -6.67
CA SER A 108 -16.37 18.77 -5.60
C SER A 108 -17.51 17.80 -5.90
N THR A 109 -17.77 17.53 -7.19
CA THR A 109 -18.80 16.60 -7.64
C THR A 109 -18.30 15.17 -7.74
N HIS A 110 -17.01 14.91 -7.50
CA HIS A 110 -16.46 13.57 -7.51
C HIS A 110 -17.08 12.71 -6.39
N PHE A 111 -17.31 11.42 -6.67
CA PHE A 111 -18.04 10.53 -5.77
C PHE A 111 -17.41 10.45 -4.37
N THR A 112 -16.08 10.44 -4.26
CA THR A 112 -15.35 10.41 -2.98
C THR A 112 -15.68 11.62 -2.10
N ASN A 113 -15.78 12.80 -2.71
CA ASN A 113 -16.00 14.07 -2.02
C ASN A 113 -17.46 14.16 -1.56
N GLN A 114 -18.39 13.76 -2.43
CA GLN A 114 -19.81 13.68 -2.09
C GLN A 114 -20.07 12.66 -0.98
N HIS A 115 -19.42 11.49 -1.04
CA HIS A 115 -19.54 10.47 0.00
C HIS A 115 -19.03 10.97 1.35
N LEU A 116 -17.85 11.61 1.37
CA LEU A 116 -17.29 12.18 2.59
C LEU A 116 -18.19 13.27 3.17
N LYS A 117 -18.66 14.21 2.34
CA LYS A 117 -19.59 15.26 2.74
C LYS A 117 -20.84 14.68 3.40
N ARG A 118 -21.46 13.69 2.74
CA ARG A 118 -22.68 13.05 3.21
C ARG A 118 -22.47 12.27 4.51
N ASN A 119 -21.35 11.57 4.64
CA ASN A 119 -21.02 10.78 5.84
C ASN A 119 -20.72 11.67 7.05
N LEU A 120 -20.05 12.81 6.85
CA LEU A 120 -19.74 13.77 7.91
C LEU A 120 -20.89 14.75 8.19
N ASN A 121 -21.95 14.74 7.37
CA ASN A 121 -23.09 15.65 7.44
C ASN A 121 -22.68 17.14 7.49
N VAL A 122 -21.68 17.53 6.69
CA VAL A 122 -21.18 18.92 6.65
C VAL A 122 -21.89 19.75 5.58
N PRO A 123 -22.19 21.04 5.83
CA PRO A 123 -22.95 21.87 4.90
C PRO A 123 -22.12 22.33 3.67
N PHE A 124 -20.80 22.42 3.83
CA PHE A 124 -19.85 22.88 2.79
C PHE A 124 -19.38 21.76 1.86
N ASN A 125 -18.86 22.14 0.69
CA ASN A 125 -18.20 21.22 -0.23
C ASN A 125 -16.73 21.03 0.14
N LEU A 126 -16.22 19.82 -0.09
CA LEU A 126 -14.83 19.44 0.18
C LEU A 126 -14.10 19.23 -1.14
N ILE A 127 -12.91 19.80 -1.28
CA ILE A 127 -12.02 19.55 -2.41
C ILE A 127 -10.59 19.35 -1.94
N ARG A 128 -9.84 18.54 -2.69
CA ARG A 128 -8.39 18.43 -2.51
C ARG A 128 -7.74 19.72 -2.98
N ASP A 129 -6.79 20.22 -2.20
CA ASP A 129 -5.95 21.31 -2.62
C ASP A 129 -4.91 20.83 -3.65
N VAL A 130 -4.63 21.66 -4.65
CA VAL A 130 -3.61 21.34 -5.65
C VAL A 130 -2.26 21.55 -4.99
N LYS A 131 -1.43 20.50 -4.93
CA LYS A 131 -0.07 20.60 -4.42
C LYS A 131 0.66 21.67 -5.24
N GLN A 132 0.92 22.84 -4.65
CA GLN A 132 1.95 23.73 -5.19
C GLN A 132 3.27 23.00 -4.95
N GLU A 133 3.89 22.51 -6.02
CA GLU A 133 5.22 21.89 -6.01
C GLU A 133 6.27 22.84 -5.44
#